data_AF-A0A834EUZ5-F1
#
_entry.id   AF-A0A834EUZ5-F1
#
_cell.length_a   1.000
_cell.length_b   1.000
_cell.length_c   1.000
_cell.angle_alpha   90.00
_cell.angle_beta   90.00
_cell.angle_gamma   90.00
#
_symmetry.space_group_name_H-M   'P 1'
#
loop_
_entity.id
_entity.type
_entity.pdbx_description
1 polymer ?
#
loop_
_entity_poly.entity_id
_entity_poly.type
_entity_poly.pdbx_seq_one_letter_code
_entity_poly.pdbx_strand_id
1 'polypeptide(L)' 'MDILLNGNIVEELITIVHKDKAHTIGKTICERLKDSLPRQLFEIAIQAAIGSKIIARET' A
#
# COMPACT_ATOMS: atom_id res chain seq x y z
N MET A 1 -4.47 -4.38 7.86
CA MET A 1 -3.69 -3.32 7.20
C MET A 1 -4.16 -3.36 5.76
N ASP A 2 -4.60 -2.21 5.29
CA ASP A 2 -5.32 -2.10 4.03
C ASP A 2 -4.38 -1.50 3.01
N ILE A 3 -4.44 -2.01 1.79
CA ILE A 3 -3.70 -1.46 0.66
C ILE A 3 -4.69 -0.72 -0.22
N LEU A 4 -4.35 0.52 -0.58
CA LEU A 4 -5.15 1.35 -1.44
C LEU A 4 -4.37 1.68 -2.70
N LEU A 5 -5.05 1.61 -3.84
CA LEU A 5 -4.55 2.07 -5.13
C LEU A 5 -5.43 3.24 -5.58
N ASN A 6 -4.82 4.42 -5.74
CA ASN A 6 -5.53 5.66 -6.05
C ASN A 6 -6.71 5.93 -5.11
N GLY A 7 -6.55 5.62 -3.82
CA GLY A 7 -7.56 5.82 -2.78
C GLY A 7 -8.64 4.72 -2.72
N ASN A 8 -8.63 3.75 -3.61
CA ASN A 8 -9.54 2.60 -3.56
C ASN A 8 -8.89 1.43 -2.83
N ILE A 9 -9.58 0.86 -1.85
CA ILE A 9 -9.12 -0.32 -1.12
C ILE A 9 -9.09 -1.53 -2.07
N VAL A 10 -8.01 -2.30 -2.02
CA VAL A 10 -7.85 -3.56 -2.74
C VAL A 10 -7.96 -4.70 -1.73
N GLU A 11 -9.11 -5.39 -1.72
CA GLU A 11 -9.42 -6.38 -0.69
C GLU A 11 -8.47 -7.59 -0.74
N GLU A 12 -7.98 -7.95 -1.93
CA GLU A 12 -7.08 -9.08 -2.15
C GLU A 12 -5.71 -8.89 -1.50
N LEU A 13 -5.33 -7.65 -1.19
CA LEU A 13 -4.04 -7.31 -0.59
C LEU A 13 -4.13 -7.00 0.91
N ILE A 14 -5.32 -7.14 1.51
CA ILE A 14 -5.50 -6.93 2.95
C ILE A 14 -4.63 -7.94 3.71
N THR A 15 -3.83 -7.43 4.64
CA THR A 15 -2.90 -8.26 5.42
C THR A 15 -3.04 -8.00 6.92
N ILE A 16 -3.05 -9.08 7.71
CA ILE A 16 -2.99 -9.01 9.18
C ILE A 16 -1.52 -8.96 9.59
N VAL A 17 -1.14 -7.90 10.31
CA VAL A 17 0.24 -7.66 10.76
C VAL A 17 0.24 -7.17 12.21
N HIS A 18 1.32 -7.44 12.94
CA HIS A 18 1.53 -6.85 14.26
C HIS A 18 1.74 -5.32 14.12
N LYS A 19 1.15 -4.55 15.03
CA LYS A 19 1.14 -3.07 14.98
C LYS A 19 2.54 -2.48 14.82
N ASP A 20 3.51 -2.99 15.58
CA ASP A 20 4.90 -2.50 15.56
C ASP A 20 5.62 -2.73 14.22
N LYS A 21 5.18 -3.73 13.45
CA LYS A 21 5.76 -4.06 12.14
C LYS A 21 4.99 -3.46 10.97
N ALA A 22 3.83 -2.86 11.22
CA ALA A 22 2.91 -2.47 10.17
C ALA A 22 3.50 -1.41 9.22
N HIS A 23 4.25 -0.44 9.75
CA HIS A 23 4.91 0.58 8.91
C HIS A 23 5.95 -0.05 7.97
N THR A 24 6.85 -0.88 8.52
CA THR A 24 7.90 -1.55 7.73
C THR A 24 7.31 -2.46 6.66
N ILE A 25 6.35 -3.31 7.02
CA ILE A 25 5.72 -4.24 6.08
C ILE A 25 4.90 -3.48 5.03
N GLY A 26 4.12 -2.47 5.44
CA GLY A 26 3.36 -1.64 4.52
C GLY A 26 4.25 -0.95 3.49
N LYS A 27 5.38 -0.39 3.92
CA LYS A 27 6.38 0.20 3.02
C LYS A 27 6.93 -0.82 2.02
N THR A 28 7.36 -1.99 2.49
CA THR A 28 7.87 -3.06 1.61
C THR A 28 6.82 -3.53 0.59
N ILE A 29 5.54 -3.59 0.97
CA ILE A 29 4.45 -3.95 0.04
C ILE A 29 4.29 -2.85 -1.01
N CYS A 30 4.26 -1.57 -0.60
CA CYS A 30 4.14 -0.46 -1.54
C CYS A 30 5.30 -0.42 -2.56
N GLU A 31 6.54 -0.63 -2.11
CA GLU A 31 7.73 -0.71 -2.98
C GLU A 31 7.61 -1.88 -3.98
N ARG A 32 7.25 -3.08 -3.51
CA ARG A 32 7.09 -4.25 -4.39
C ARG A 32 5.98 -4.07 -5.42
N LEU A 33 4.88 -3.43 -5.04
CA LEU A 33 3.77 -3.15 -5.96
C LEU A 33 4.19 -2.13 -7.01
N LYS A 34 4.93 -1.09 -6.63
CA LYS A 34 5.49 -0.11 -7.57
C LYS A 34 6.38 -0.78 -8.63
N ASP A 35 7.23 -1.71 -8.20
CA ASP A 35 8.12 -2.44 -9.11
C ASP A 35 7.38 -3.44 -10.00
N SER A 36 6.26 -4.00 -9.52
CA SER A 36 5.48 -5.01 -10.24
C SER A 36 4.43 -4.42 -11.18
N LEU A 37 3.97 -3.19 -10.91
CA LEU A 37 2.95 -2.54 -11.73
C LEU A 37 3.56 -2.00 -13.03
N PRO A 38 2.92 -2.24 -14.19
CA PRO A 38 3.36 -1.65 -15.44
C PRO A 38 3.20 -0.12 -15.36
N ARG A 39 4.15 0.61 -15.96
CA ARG A 39 4.04 2.07 -16.06
C ARG A 39 2.80 2.46 -16.85
N GLN A 40 2.05 3.41 -16.32
CA GLN A 40 0.87 3.97 -16.96
C GLN A 40 1.12 5.43 -17.33
N LEU A 41 0.26 6.00 -18.18
CA LEU A 41 0.32 7.42 -18.57
C LEU A 41 -0.14 8.37 -17.45
N PHE A 42 -0.32 7.85 -16.24
CA PHE A 42 -0.69 8.56 -15.02
C PHE A 42 -0.01 7.94 -13.81
N GLU A 43 0.15 8.73 -12.75
CA GLU A 43 0.71 8.25 -11.48
C GLU A 43 -0.28 7.34 -10.75
N ILE A 44 0.23 6.23 -10.21
CA ILE A 44 -0.56 5.31 -9.38
C ILE A 44 -0.10 5.52 -7.93
N ALA A 45 -0.93 6.15 -7.11
CA ALA A 45 -0.67 6.27 -5.69
C ALA A 45 -0.95 4.92 -5.00
N ILE A 46 0.12 4.30 -4.49
CA ILE A 46 0.07 3.05 -3.73
C ILE A 46 0.20 3.40 -2.25
N GLN A 47 -0.76 3.01 -1.43
CA GLN A 47 -0.83 3.42 -0.04
C GLN A 47 -1.08 2.22 0.87
N ALA A 48 -0.41 2.18 2.02
CA ALA A 48 -0.74 1.27 3.10
C ALA A 48 -1.40 2.05 4.24
N ALA A 49 -2.48 1.52 4.79
CA ALA A 49 -3.28 2.16 5.83
C ALA A 49 -3.58 1.22 7.00
N ILE A 50 -3.76 1.83 8.18
CA ILE A 50 -4.34 1.18 9.35
C ILE A 50 -5.54 2.04 9.76
N GLY A 51 -6.75 1.54 9.51
CA GLY A 51 -7.97 2.34 9.64
C GLY A 51 -7.89 3.56 8.71
N SER A 52 -8.11 4.76 9.25
CA SER A 52 -8.08 6.02 8.47
C SER A 52 -6.68 6.61 8.25
N LYS A 53 -5.64 6.04 8.87
CA LYS A 53 -4.28 6.60 8.82
C LYS A 53 -3.44 5.92 7.73
N ILE A 54 -2.99 6.71 6.76
CA ILE A 54 -1.94 6.28 5.82
C ILE A 54 -0.60 6.18 6.57
N ILE A 55 0.04 5.02 6.50
CA ILE A 55 1.29 4.72 7.19
C ILE A 55 2.48 4.58 6.24
N ALA A 56 2.25 4.28 4.96
CA ALA A 56 3.24 4.28 3.89
C ALA A 56 2.60 4.69 2.57
N ARG A 57 3.36 5.32 1.69
CA ARG A 57 2.90 5.78 0.37
C ARG A 57 4.06 5.74 -0.63
N GLU A 58 3.79 5.18 -1.81
CA GLU A 58 4.66 5.22 -2.99
C GLU A 58 3.84 5.70 -4.21
N THR A 59 4.53 6.19 -5.23
CA THR A 59 3.99 6.63 -6.53
C THR A 59 4.87 6.15 -7.66
#